data_AF-A0A1G7EZ21-F1
#
_entry.id   AF-A0A1G7EZ21-F1
#
_cell.length_a   1.000
_cell.length_b   1.000
_cell.length_c   1.000
_cell.angle_alpha   90.00
_cell.angle_beta   90.00
_cell.angle_gamma   90.00
#
_symmetry.space_group_name_H-M   'P 1'
#
loop_
_entity.id
_entity.type
_entity.pdbx_description
1 polymer ?
#
loop_
_entity_poly.entity_id
_entity_poly.type
_entity_poly.pdbx_seq_one_letter_code
_entity_poly.pdbx_strand_id
1 'polypeptide(L)'
;MAGTDRGEARVVALRPRPSGDAWDDPGRLIDTWMHSPHPPAHDPDTLIIAWLAALPRSVPPPKAARSLLRRLAPASCHSLSAAHRRLFDLLAHVASHTRVPNPANDPHRLESDPS
;
A
#
# COMPACT_ATOMS: atom_id res chain seq x y z
N MET A 1 49.27 11.92 35.63
CA MET A 1 48.24 12.98 35.74
C MET A 1 47.78 13.34 34.33
N ALA A 2 46.47 13.51 34.14
CA ALA A 2 45.75 13.83 32.90
C ALA A 2 45.70 12.69 31.87
N GLY A 3 44.56 12.30 31.30
CA GLY A 3 43.18 12.77 31.41
C GLY A 3 42.38 12.00 30.36
N THR A 4 41.39 11.24 30.81
CA THR A 4 40.57 10.33 29.99
C THR A 4 39.63 11.15 29.10
N ASP A 5 39.93 11.28 27.80
CA ASP A 5 38.96 11.85 26.85
C ASP A 5 38.01 10.74 26.38
N ARG A 6 36.83 10.78 26.99
CA ARG A 6 35.73 9.86 26.82
C ARG A 6 35.04 10.23 25.51
N GLY A 7 35.34 9.49 24.44
CA GLY A 7 34.60 9.56 23.19
C GLY A 7 33.12 9.30 23.43
N GLU A 8 32.34 10.37 23.54
CA GLU A 8 30.89 10.33 23.63
C GLU A 8 30.34 9.73 22.35
N ALA A 9 30.04 8.43 22.41
CA ALA A 9 29.17 7.78 21.46
C ALA A 9 27.85 8.56 21.46
N ARG A 10 27.64 9.38 20.43
CA ARG A 10 26.32 9.92 20.08
C ARG A 10 25.38 8.74 19.93
N VAL A 11 24.64 8.46 21.00
CA VAL A 11 23.47 7.59 20.95
C VAL A 11 22.51 8.30 20.02
N VAL A 12 22.54 7.91 18.74
CA VAL A 12 21.47 8.23 17.81
C VAL A 12 20.23 7.65 18.45
N ALA A 13 19.41 8.52 19.03
CA ALA A 13 18.12 8.15 19.57
C ALA A 13 17.33 7.56 18.41
N LEU A 14 17.36 6.23 18.29
CA LEU A 14 16.50 5.46 17.41
C LEU A 14 15.10 5.87 17.83
N ARG A 15 14.46 6.68 16.98
CA ARG A 15 13.07 7.11 17.19
C ARG A 15 12.26 5.86 17.55
N PRO A 16 11.39 5.94 18.57
CA PRO A 16 10.56 4.81 18.95
C PRO A 16 9.85 4.29 17.71
N ARG A 17 9.99 2.98 17.46
CA ARG A 17 9.29 2.29 16.36
C ARG A 17 7.81 2.68 16.45
N PRO A 18 7.21 3.25 15.39
CA PRO A 18 5.79 3.55 15.43
C PRO A 18 5.04 2.25 15.66
N SER A 19 4.27 2.23 16.74
CA SER A 19 3.52 1.08 17.24
C SER A 19 2.64 0.47 16.14
N GLY A 20 2.76 -0.85 15.97
CA GLY A 20 1.68 -1.77 15.57
C GLY A 20 1.03 -1.59 14.20
N ASP A 21 0.34 -0.47 13.96
CA ASP A 21 -0.67 -0.39 12.90
C ASP A 21 -0.21 0.37 11.65
N ALA A 22 0.89 1.13 11.74
CA ALA A 22 1.35 1.98 10.65
C ALA A 22 1.98 1.20 9.48
N TRP A 23 2.44 -0.03 9.73
CA TRP A 23 3.00 -0.93 8.72
C TRP A 23 1.95 -1.85 8.06
N ASP A 24 0.75 -1.94 8.63
CA ASP A 24 -0.33 -2.83 8.16
C ASP A 24 -1.31 -2.18 7.17
N ASP A 25 -1.15 -0.88 6.89
CA ASP A 25 -1.89 -0.19 5.84
C ASP A 25 -0.98 0.04 4.63
N PRO A 26 -0.91 -0.88 3.67
CA PRO A 26 -0.10 -0.70 2.47
C PRO A 26 -0.51 0.55 1.67
N GLY A 27 -1.73 1.07 1.88
CA GLY A 27 -2.17 2.32 1.26
C GLY A 27 -1.38 3.56 1.73
N ARG A 28 -0.68 3.51 2.87
CA ARG A 28 0.22 4.57 3.33
C ARG A 28 1.36 4.87 2.36
N LEU A 29 1.81 3.86 1.63
CA LEU A 29 2.87 4.01 0.63
C LEU A 29 2.38 4.87 -0.54
N ILE A 30 1.15 4.63 -0.99
CA ILE A 30 0.49 5.44 -2.01
C ILE A 30 0.19 6.84 -1.48
N ASP A 31 -0.33 6.97 -0.24
CA ASP A 31 -0.59 8.26 0.38
C ASP A 31 0.69 9.10 0.46
N THR A 32 1.81 8.51 0.88
CA THR A 32 3.10 9.20 1.00
C THR A 32 3.62 9.65 -0.36
N TRP A 33 3.50 8.79 -1.38
CA TRP A 33 3.90 9.12 -2.74
C TRP A 33 3.07 10.28 -3.31
N MET A 34 1.75 10.27 -3.10
CA MET A 34 0.82 11.30 -3.56
C MET A 34 1.06 12.69 -2.95
N HIS A 35 1.55 12.75 -1.72
CA HIS A 35 1.81 14.00 -1.00
C HIS A 35 3.29 14.37 -0.98
N SER A 36 4.17 13.60 -1.63
CA SER A 36 5.59 13.91 -1.69
C SER A 36 5.81 15.12 -2.62
N PRO A 37 6.51 16.18 -2.15
CA PRO A 37 6.88 17.30 -3.02
C PRO A 37 7.88 16.88 -4.10
N HIS A 38 8.57 15.75 -3.89
CA HIS A 38 9.49 15.12 -4.83
C HIS A 38 9.09 13.64 -4.92
N PRO A 39 8.10 13.29 -5.76
CA PRO A 39 7.70 11.90 -5.88
C PRO A 39 8.93 11.10 -6.33
N PRO A 40 9.28 10.01 -5.62
CA PRO A 40 10.35 9.15 -6.11
C PRO A 40 9.98 8.67 -7.51
N ALA A 41 10.98 8.45 -8.37
CA ALA A 41 10.83 8.10 -9.78
C ALA A 41 10.15 6.72 -10.04
N HIS A 42 9.47 6.18 -9.03
CA HIS A 42 8.66 4.97 -9.15
C HIS A 42 7.46 5.25 -10.04
N ASP A 43 7.36 4.43 -11.08
CA ASP A 43 6.23 4.38 -12.00
C ASP A 43 4.94 3.99 -11.24
N PRO A 44 3.80 4.67 -11.47
CA PRO A 44 2.50 4.34 -10.86
C PRO A 44 2.11 2.87 -10.96
N ASP A 45 2.45 2.21 -12.06
CA ASP A 45 2.16 0.80 -12.29
C ASP A 45 2.98 -0.10 -11.33
N THR A 46 4.24 0.26 -11.02
CA THR A 46 5.02 -0.45 -10.00
C THR A 46 4.43 -0.26 -8.61
N LEU A 47 3.96 0.96 -8.32
CA LEU A 47 3.36 1.32 -7.04
C LEU A 47 2.09 0.50 -6.76
N ILE A 48 1.21 0.35 -7.75
CA ILE A 48 -0.02 -0.42 -7.60
C ILE A 48 0.26 -1.92 -7.44
N ILE A 49 1.25 -2.46 -8.16
CA ILE A 49 1.66 -3.86 -8.05
C ILE A 49 2.20 -4.15 -6.65
N ALA A 50 3.11 -3.30 -6.15
CA ALA A 50 3.67 -3.44 -4.80
C ALA A 50 2.57 -3.33 -3.73
N TRP A 51 1.64 -2.40 -3.90
CA TRP A 51 0.49 -2.24 -3.02
C TRP A 51 -0.41 -3.49 -3.01
N LEU A 52 -0.75 -4.04 -4.18
CA LEU A 52 -1.55 -5.27 -4.30
C LEU A 52 -0.86 -6.48 -3.68
N ALA A 53 0.45 -6.61 -3.86
CA ALA A 53 1.25 -7.70 -3.29
C ALA A 53 1.33 -7.63 -1.76
N ALA A 54 1.29 -6.42 -1.20
CA ALA A 54 1.35 -6.17 0.24
C ALA A 54 -0.03 -6.25 0.95
N LEU A 55 -1.14 -6.37 0.21
CA LEU A 55 -2.46 -6.46 0.83
C LEU A 55 -2.60 -7.75 1.64
N PRO A 56 -3.15 -7.68 2.88
CA PRO A 56 -3.49 -8.87 3.63
C PRO A 56 -4.46 -9.76 2.84
N ARG A 57 -4.26 -11.09 2.90
CA ARG A 57 -5.11 -12.05 2.16
C ARG A 57 -6.60 -11.95 2.51
N SER A 58 -6.90 -11.50 3.73
CA SER A 58 -8.25 -11.26 4.24
C SER A 58 -8.92 -10.01 3.66
N VAL A 59 -8.17 -9.12 3.01
CA VAL A 59 -8.66 -7.85 2.49
C VAL A 59 -8.88 -7.97 0.97
N PRO A 60 -10.12 -7.84 0.49
CA PRO A 60 -10.39 -7.83 -0.95
C PRO A 60 -9.77 -6.58 -1.61
N PRO A 61 -8.93 -6.72 -2.66
CA PRO A 61 -8.32 -5.59 -3.36
C PRO A 61 -9.31 -4.51 -3.82
N PRO A 62 -10.51 -4.84 -4.32
CA PRO A 62 -11.47 -3.81 -4.76
C PRO A 62 -11.98 -2.97 -3.59
N LYS A 63 -12.20 -3.58 -2.43
CA LYS A 63 -12.62 -2.88 -1.21
C LYS A 63 -11.50 -1.97 -0.70
N ALA A 64 -10.27 -2.45 -0.70
CA ALA A 64 -9.09 -1.67 -0.33
C ALA A 64 -8.91 -0.46 -1.26
N ALA A 65 -9.05 -0.65 -2.57
CA ALA A 65 -8.89 0.40 -3.57
C ALA A 65 -9.95 1.50 -3.41
N ARG A 66 -11.22 1.15 -3.19
CA ARG A 66 -12.29 2.13 -2.91
C ARG A 66 -12.04 2.93 -1.64
N SER A 67 -11.54 2.27 -0.58
CA SER A 67 -11.18 2.97 0.64
C SER A 67 -10.02 3.94 0.41
N LEU A 68 -9.00 3.51 -0.33
CA LEU A 68 -7.86 4.36 -0.67
C LEU A 68 -8.26 5.56 -1.55
N LEU A 69 -9.08 5.34 -2.60
CA LEU A 69 -9.62 6.43 -3.43
C LEU A 69 -10.38 7.47 -2.60
N ARG A 70 -11.19 7.05 -1.62
CA ARG A 70 -11.90 7.98 -0.72
C ARG A 70 -10.94 8.79 0.15
N ARG A 71 -9.84 8.17 0.61
CA ARG A 71 -8.79 8.88 1.38
C ARG A 71 -8.03 9.89 0.53
N LEU A 72 -7.80 9.57 -0.75
CA LEU A 72 -7.05 10.41 -1.68
C LEU A 72 -7.91 11.49 -2.36
N ALA A 73 -9.24 11.41 -2.28
CA ALA A 73 -10.15 12.38 -2.89
C ALA A 73 -9.85 13.85 -2.54
N PRO A 74 -9.47 14.23 -1.30
CA PRO A 74 -9.10 15.61 -0.98
C PRO A 74 -7.86 16.11 -1.74
N ALA A 75 -6.92 15.23 -2.08
CA ALA A 75 -5.72 15.56 -2.84
C ALA A 75 -6.00 15.80 -4.35
N SER A 76 -7.18 15.45 -4.83
CA SER A 76 -7.59 15.65 -6.23
C SER A 76 -8.02 17.09 -6.58
N CYS A 77 -8.13 17.96 -5.57
CA CYS A 77 -8.48 19.38 -5.75
C CYS A 77 -7.33 20.23 -6.31
N HIS A 78 -6.11 19.71 -6.38
CA HIS A 78 -4.96 20.37 -7.00
C HIS A 78 -4.67 19.80 -8.38
N SER A 79 -4.03 20.58 -9.26
CA SER A 79 -3.64 20.14 -10.61
C SER A 79 -2.79 18.86 -10.52
N LEU A 80 -3.40 17.71 -10.83
CA LEU A 80 -2.74 16.41 -10.76
C LEU A 80 -1.75 16.26 -11.92
N SER A 81 -0.57 15.73 -11.60
CA SER A 81 0.40 15.30 -12.61
C SER A 81 -0.16 14.12 -13.43
N ALA A 82 0.43 13.85 -14.60
CA ALA A 82 0.05 12.68 -15.41
C ALA A 82 0.22 11.36 -14.63
N ALA A 83 1.28 11.25 -13.82
CA ALA A 83 1.54 10.09 -12.99
C ALA A 83 0.47 9.91 -11.89
N HIS A 84 0.05 11.00 -11.25
CA HIS A 84 -1.03 10.93 -10.25
C HIS A 84 -2.35 10.48 -10.90
N ARG A 85 -2.70 11.04 -12.06
CA ARG A 85 -3.89 10.61 -12.82
C ARG A 85 -3.86 9.12 -13.16
N ARG A 86 -2.73 8.63 -13.67
CA ARG A 86 -2.52 7.21 -13.96
C ARG A 86 -2.75 6.34 -12.72
N LEU A 87 -2.26 6.75 -11.55
CA LEU A 87 -2.48 6.02 -10.30
C LEU A 87 -3.96 5.98 -9.90
N PHE A 88 -4.69 7.10 -10.03
CA PHE A 88 -6.13 7.14 -9.79
C PHE A 88 -6.90 6.21 -10.74
N ASP A 89 -6.54 6.19 -12.03
CA ASP A 89 -7.15 5.31 -13.02
C ASP A 89 -6.92 3.83 -12.69
N LEU A 90 -5.69 3.47 -12.29
CA LEU A 90 -5.35 2.11 -11.85
C LEU A 90 -6.13 1.71 -10.59
N LEU A 91 -6.24 2.60 -9.61
CA LEU A 91 -7.03 2.35 -8.39
C LEU A 91 -8.52 2.21 -8.71
N ALA A 92 -9.06 3.04 -9.61
CA ALA A 92 -10.43 2.94 -10.07
C ALA A 92 -10.68 1.62 -10.82
N HIS A 93 -9.72 1.18 -11.63
CA HIS A 93 -9.75 -0.11 -12.30
C HIS A 93 -9.76 -1.27 -11.30
N VAL A 94 -8.87 -1.27 -10.30
CA VAL A 94 -8.89 -2.30 -9.24
C VAL A 94 -10.20 -2.26 -8.44
N ALA A 95 -10.73 -1.07 -8.16
CA ALA A 95 -11.98 -0.88 -7.43
C ALA A 95 -13.22 -1.40 -8.19
N SER A 96 -13.20 -1.41 -9.52
CA SER A 96 -14.29 -1.89 -10.36
C SER A 96 -14.24 -3.39 -10.64
N HIS A 97 -13.08 -4.04 -10.45
CA HIS A 97 -12.95 -5.47 -10.66
C HIS A 97 -13.62 -6.26 -9.52
N THR A 98 -14.73 -6.93 -9.80
CA THR A 98 -15.17 -8.05 -8.96
C THR A 98 -14.28 -9.25 -9.27
N ARG A 99 -13.69 -9.90 -8.24
CA ARG A 99 -13.01 -11.18 -8.45
C ARG A 99 -14.03 -12.12 -9.09
N VAL A 100 -13.81 -12.52 -10.34
CA VAL A 100 -14.59 -13.58 -10.97
C VAL A 100 -14.34 -14.83 -10.12
N PRO A 101 -15.37 -15.45 -9.53
CA PRO A 101 -15.19 -16.72 -8.83
C PRO A 101 -14.64 -17.72 -9.85
N ASN A 102 -13.40 -18.17 -9.63
CA ASN A 102 -12.82 -19.23 -10.45
C ASN A 102 -13.34 -20.57 -9.91
N PRO A 103 -14.18 -21.30 -10.65
CA PRO A 103 -14.74 -22.58 -10.20
C PRO A 103 -13.66 -23.67 -10.00
N ALA A 104 -12.43 -23.46 -10.48
CA ALA A 104 -11.32 -24.37 -10.24
C ALA A 104 -10.65 -24.19 -8.87
N ASN A 105 -10.98 -23.14 -8.12
CA ASN A 105 -10.41 -22.84 -6.81
C ASN A 105 -11.38 -23.14 -5.66
N ASP A 106 -12.45 -23.89 -5.94
CA ASP A 106 -13.41 -24.37 -4.97
C ASP A 106 -13.00 -25.80 -4.52
N PRO A 107 -12.32 -25.95 -3.37
CA PRO A 107 -11.90 -27.27 -2.89
C PRO A 107 -13.08 -28.19 -2.52
N HIS A 108 -14.33 -27.68 -2.54
CA HIS A 108 -15.51 -28.44 -2.17
C HIS A 108 -16.23 -29.14 -3.35
N ARG A 109 -15.76 -29.00 -4.60
CA ARG A 109 -16.48 -29.55 -5.76
C ARG A 109 -16.12 -30.99 -6.14
N LEU A 110 -15.25 -31.66 -5.39
CA LEU A 110 -14.77 -33.01 -5.72
C LEU A 110 -15.44 -34.16 -4.95
N GLU A 111 -16.34 -33.90 -4.01
CA GLU A 111 -16.86 -34.96 -3.11
C GLU A 111 -18.38 -35.13 -3.14
N SER A 112 -19.00 -35.06 -4.32
CA SER A 112 -20.42 -35.44 -4.44
C SER A 112 -20.74 -36.12 -5.77
N ASP A 113 -20.11 -37.27 -6.00
CA ASP A 113 -20.75 -38.42 -6.62
C ASP A 113 -20.07 -39.68 -6.06
N PRO A 114 -20.83 -40.59 -5.44
CA PRO A 114 -21.15 -41.79 -6.18
C PRO A 114 -22.62 -42.23 -6.05
N SER A 115 -23.21 -42.50 -7.21
CA SER A 115 -24.07 -43.65 -7.58
C SER A 115 -25.18 -44.10 -6.63
#